data_AF-A0A452ETF8-F1
#
_entry.id   AF-A0A452ETF8-F1
#
_cell.length_a   1.000
_cell.length_b   1.000
_cell.length_c   1.000
_cell.angle_alpha   90.00
_cell.angle_beta   90.00
_cell.angle_gamma   90.00
#
_symmetry.space_group_name_H-M   'P 1'
#
loop_
_entity.id
_entity.type
_entity.pdbx_description
1 polymer ?
#
loop_
_entity_poly.entity_id
_entity_poly.type
_entity_poly.pdbx_seq_one_letter_code
_entity_poly.pdbx_strand_id
1 'polypeptide(L)'
;MDFTVAASNLLAEHYNIPPADWHKSKLIAGKIIPAIATTTAAIVDLVCLELYKEVQGHQQLESYENSFINLALPFFCFSGPLAPPRHQVKSCFMETFGIIVSCILSHIMPACATLRERAC
;
A
#
# COMPACT_ATOMS: atom_id res chain seq x y z
N MET A 1 -21.88 21.12 9.17
CA MET A 1 -22.08 19.83 9.89
C MET A 1 -23.46 19.79 10.54
N ASP A 2 -23.91 20.91 11.12
CA ASP A 2 -25.15 20.98 11.90
C ASP A 2 -26.41 20.65 11.09
N PHE A 3 -26.48 21.09 9.82
CA PHE A 3 -27.54 20.69 8.90
C PHE A 3 -27.59 19.17 8.67
N THR A 4 -26.44 18.54 8.42
CA THR A 4 -26.34 17.09 8.16
C THR A 4 -26.77 16.28 9.38
N VAL A 5 -26.37 16.70 10.59
CA VAL A 5 -26.73 16.03 11.85
C VAL A 5 -28.22 16.18 12.15
N ALA A 6 -28.78 17.39 11.99
CA ALA A 6 -30.21 17.62 12.21
C ALA A 6 -31.07 16.84 11.22
N ALA A 7 -30.73 16.86 9.93
CA ALA A 7 -31.45 16.12 8.90
C ALA A 7 -31.35 14.60 9.09
N SER A 8 -30.17 14.07 9.44
CA SER A 8 -30.00 12.64 9.70
C SER A 8 -30.77 12.17 10.94
N ASN A 9 -30.84 12.99 11.99
CA ASN A 9 -31.53 12.63 13.22
C ASN A 9 -33.06 12.66 13.06
N LEU A 10 -33.60 13.63 12.32
CA LEU A 10 -35.03 13.65 11.98
C LEU A 10 -35.45 12.44 11.13
N LEU A 11 -34.59 12.04 10.18
CA LEU A 11 -34.82 10.84 9.39
C LEU A 11 -34.73 9.57 10.24
N ALA A 12 -33.76 9.51 11.15
CA ALA A 12 -33.59 8.38 12.06
C ALA A 12 -34.82 8.20 12.96
N GLU A 13 -35.37 9.29 13.51
CA GLU A 13 -36.58 9.28 14.32
C GLU A 13 -37.80 8.74 13.56
N HIS A 14 -37.96 9.14 12.28
CA HIS A 14 -39.04 8.62 11.44
C HIS A 14 -38.98 7.09 11.24
N TYR A 15 -37.79 6.49 11.21
CA TYR A 15 -37.59 5.05 11.07
C TYR A 15 -37.31 4.33 12.40
N ASN A 16 -37.52 4.98 13.55
CA ASN A 16 -37.18 4.46 14.88
C ASN A 16 -35.70 3.99 15.02
N ILE A 17 -34.79 4.63 14.30
CA ILE A 17 -33.35 4.41 14.39
C ILE A 17 -32.79 5.33 15.49
N PRO A 18 -31.88 4.84 16.36
CA PRO A 18 -31.29 5.69 17.39
C PRO A 18 -30.53 6.88 16.76
N PRO A 19 -30.72 8.11 17.27
CA PRO A 19 -30.05 9.29 16.73
C PRO A 19 -28.53 9.21 16.94
N ALA A 20 -27.77 9.82 16.04
CA ALA A 20 -26.31 9.81 16.07
C ALA A 20 -25.73 11.13 16.59
N ASP A 21 -24.70 11.02 17.43
CA ASP A 21 -23.97 12.18 17.96
C ASP A 21 -23.22 12.93 16.85
N TRP A 22 -22.96 14.22 17.05
CA TRP A 22 -22.19 15.05 16.13
C TRP A 22 -20.85 14.42 15.72
N HIS A 23 -20.14 13.79 16.65
CA HIS A 23 -18.83 13.18 16.39
C HIS A 23 -18.92 11.95 15.47
N LYS A 24 -19.91 11.08 15.70
CA LYS A 24 -20.16 9.89 14.86
C LYS A 24 -20.61 10.30 13.47
N SER A 25 -21.54 11.26 13.39
CA SER A 25 -22.00 11.80 12.12
C SER A 25 -20.87 12.45 11.33
N LYS A 26 -19.92 13.13 12.00
CA LYS A 26 -18.75 13.74 11.36
C LYS A 26 -17.80 12.69 10.80
N LEU A 27 -17.58 11.60 11.52
CA LEU A 27 -16.74 10.50 11.07
C LEU A 27 -17.33 9.85 9.80
N ILE A 28 -18.64 9.59 9.80
CA ILE A 28 -19.33 8.91 8.69
C ILE A 28 -19.51 9.86 7.49
N ALA A 29 -20.07 11.04 7.69
CA ALA A 29 -20.33 12.00 6.61
C ALA A 29 -19.05 12.58 6.01
N GLY A 30 -18.00 12.73 6.83
CA GLY A 30 -16.69 13.21 6.41
C GLY A 30 -15.77 12.11 5.86
N LYS A 31 -16.17 10.84 5.89
CA LYS A 31 -15.34 9.67 5.50
C LYS A 31 -13.94 9.72 6.13
N ILE A 32 -13.88 10.05 7.43
CA ILE A 32 -12.62 10.24 8.13
C ILE A 32 -12.00 8.87 8.42
N ILE A 33 -10.80 8.64 7.90
CA ILE A 33 -9.98 7.47 8.23
C ILE A 33 -9.24 7.76 9.54
N PRO A 34 -9.47 7.00 10.62
CA PRO A 34 -8.78 7.23 11.89
C PRO A 34 -7.29 6.88 11.75
N ALA A 35 -6.43 7.77 12.21
CA ALA A 35 -4.99 7.59 12.22
C ALA A 35 -4.40 8.08 13.54
N ILE A 36 -3.35 7.39 14.02
CA ILE A 36 -2.62 7.73 15.23
C ILE A 36 -1.11 7.68 14.95
N ALA A 37 -0.35 8.56 15.60
CA ALA A 37 1.09 8.69 15.35
C ALA A 37 1.89 7.40 15.63
N THR A 38 1.41 6.54 16.53
CA THR A 38 2.11 5.31 16.93
C THR A 38 2.11 4.25 15.82
N THR A 39 0.99 4.05 15.12
CA THR A 39 0.92 3.11 13.99
C THR A 39 1.73 3.62 12.81
N THR A 40 1.74 4.93 12.56
CA THR A 40 2.56 5.53 11.49
C THR A 40 4.05 5.43 11.80
N ALA A 41 4.47 5.67 13.05
CA ALA A 41 5.87 5.53 13.45
C ALA A 41 6.33 4.07 13.31
N ALA A 42 5.52 3.11 13.77
CA ALA A 42 5.82 1.68 13.64
C ALA A 42 5.97 1.25 12.18
N ILE A 43 5.08 1.69 11.29
CA ILE A 43 5.16 1.36 9.86
C ILE A 43 6.40 2.00 9.21
N VAL A 44 6.69 3.28 9.53
CA VAL A 44 7.87 3.97 8.98
C VAL A 44 9.17 3.29 9.42
N ASP A 45 9.28 2.87 10.68
CA ASP A 45 10.46 2.15 11.16
C ASP A 45 10.66 0.81 10.43
N LEU A 46 9.59 0.03 10.20
CA LEU A 46 9.68 -1.20 9.42
C LEU A 46 10.10 -0.94 7.96
N VAL A 47 9.61 0.14 7.35
CA VAL A 47 10.03 0.54 6.00
C VAL A 47 11.51 0.92 5.98
N CYS A 48 12.00 1.63 6.98
CA CYS A 48 13.43 1.97 7.10
C CYS A 48 14.31 0.71 7.19
N LEU A 49 13.86 -0.35 7.88
CA LEU A 49 14.58 -1.62 7.95
C LEU A 49 14.69 -2.32 6.59
N GLU A 50 13.60 -2.36 5.81
CA GLU A 50 13.64 -2.92 4.45
C GLU A 50 14.51 -2.07 3.51
N LEU A 51 14.52 -0.74 3.68
CA LEU A 51 15.37 0.16 2.91
C LEU A 51 16.87 -0.10 3.16
N TYR A 52 17.26 -0.47 4.38
CA TYR A 52 18.65 -0.86 4.65
C TYR A 52 19.08 -2.12 3.86
N LYS A 53 18.17 -3.09 3.66
CA LYS A 53 18.47 -4.30 2.88
C LYS A 53 18.69 -3.98 1.40
N GLU A 54 17.90 -3.02 0.87
CA GLU A 54 18.04 -2.51 -0.48
C GLU A 54 19.38 -1.81 -0.70
N VAL A 55 19.80 -0.94 0.23
CA VAL A 55 21.09 -0.24 0.16
C VAL A 55 22.27 -1.23 0.24
N GLN A 56 22.11 -2.36 0.93
CA GLN A 56 23.10 -3.44 0.98
C GLN A 56 23.13 -4.31 -0.29
N GLY A 57 22.17 -4.15 -1.21
CA GLY A 57 22.14 -4.87 -2.49
C GLY A 57 21.68 -6.32 -2.41
N HIS A 58 20.78 -6.66 -1.49
CA HIS A 58 20.19 -8.00 -1.43
C HIS A 58 19.39 -8.30 -2.72
N GLN A 59 19.78 -9.33 -3.48
CA GLN A 59 19.10 -9.70 -4.73
C GLN A 59 18.10 -10.86 -4.58
N GLN A 60 18.05 -11.49 -3.39
CA GLN A 60 17.20 -12.65 -3.14
C GLN A 60 15.84 -12.20 -2.59
N LEU A 61 14.78 -12.77 -3.14
CA LEU A 61 13.40 -12.45 -2.74
C LEU A 61 13.13 -12.81 -1.26
N GLU A 62 13.77 -13.88 -0.77
CA GLU A 62 13.70 -14.38 0.61
C GLU A 62 14.29 -13.41 1.66
N SER A 63 15.03 -12.38 1.24
CA SER A 63 15.58 -11.39 2.15
C SER A 63 14.56 -10.31 2.55
N TYR A 64 13.51 -10.15 1.75
CA TYR A 64 12.49 -9.14 1.94
C TYR A 64 11.25 -9.74 2.60
N GLU A 65 10.60 -8.97 3.45
CA GLU A 65 9.39 -9.41 4.17
C GLU A 65 8.34 -8.31 4.15
N ASN A 66 7.11 -8.65 3.78
CA ASN A 66 5.98 -7.76 3.90
C ASN A 66 5.47 -7.79 5.34
N SER A 67 5.35 -6.61 5.96
CA SER A 67 4.95 -6.48 7.35
C SER A 67 3.49 -6.02 7.48
N PHE A 68 2.70 -6.73 8.29
CA PHE A 68 1.34 -6.35 8.68
C PHE A 68 1.27 -6.14 10.19
N ILE A 69 0.74 -4.99 10.61
CA ILE A 69 0.65 -4.63 12.02
C ILE A 69 -0.79 -4.29 12.39
N ASN A 70 -1.28 -4.84 13.50
CA ASN A 70 -2.50 -4.42 14.16
C ASN A 70 -2.25 -4.26 15.68
N LEU A 71 -2.02 -3.02 16.11
CA LEU A 71 -1.68 -2.69 17.50
C LEU A 71 -2.86 -2.84 18.48
N ALA A 72 -4.10 -2.99 17.99
CA ALA A 72 -5.24 -3.24 18.87
C ALA A 72 -5.24 -4.67 19.44
N LEU A 73 -4.68 -5.62 18.69
CA LEU A 73 -4.59 -7.04 19.06
C LEU A 73 -3.12 -7.51 19.15
N PRO A 74 -2.22 -6.63 19.65
CA PRO A 74 -0.76 -6.68 19.47
C PRO A 74 -0.24 -7.66 18.40
N PHE A 75 -0.75 -7.56 17.17
CA PHE A 75 -0.53 -8.54 16.12
C PHE A 75 0.52 -8.04 15.14
N PHE A 76 1.54 -8.86 14.92
CA PHE A 76 2.61 -8.65 13.95
C PHE A 76 2.68 -9.88 13.06
N CYS A 77 2.57 -9.70 11.75
CA CYS A 77 2.69 -10.77 10.77
C CYS A 77 3.67 -10.33 9.69
N PHE A 78 4.62 -11.22 9.39
CA PHE A 78 5.59 -11.07 8.32
C PHE A 78 5.31 -12.14 7.27
N SER A 79 5.33 -11.75 6.00
CA SER A 79 5.14 -12.67 4.88
C SER A 79 6.07 -12.34 3.73
N GLY A 80 6.71 -13.36 3.17
CA GLY A 80 7.57 -13.18 1.99
C GLY A 80 6.82 -12.54 0.81
N PRO A 81 7.48 -11.66 0.04
CA PRO A 81 6.91 -11.06 -1.14
C PRO A 81 6.60 -12.12 -2.21
N LEU A 82 5.53 -11.91 -2.95
CA LEU A 82 5.19 -12.81 -4.05
C LEU A 82 6.08 -12.52 -5.27
N ALA A 83 6.60 -13.57 -5.90
CA ALA A 83 7.34 -13.44 -7.14
C ALA A 83 6.46 -12.80 -8.25
N PRO A 84 7.03 -11.94 -9.11
CA PRO A 84 6.27 -11.25 -10.14
C PRO A 84 5.66 -12.25 -11.15
N PRO A 85 4.38 -12.07 -11.54
CA PRO A 85 3.73 -12.97 -12.48
C PRO A 85 4.38 -12.88 -13.87
N ARG A 86 4.94 -13.99 -14.34
CA ARG A 86 5.54 -14.09 -15.68
C ARG A 86 4.46 -14.35 -16.71
N HIS A 87 4.16 -13.33 -17.52
CA HIS A 87 3.24 -13.45 -18.65
C HIS A 87 4.03 -13.84 -19.91
N GLN A 88 3.66 -14.93 -20.57
CA GLN A 88 4.26 -15.30 -21.84
C GLN A 88 3.67 -14.46 -22.98
N VAL A 89 4.48 -13.58 -23.56
CA VAL A 89 4.13 -12.84 -24.77
C VAL A 89 4.60 -13.66 -25.97
N LYS A 90 3.68 -14.07 -26.86
CA LYS A 90 4.06 -14.73 -28.12
C LYS A 90 4.93 -13.78 -28.94
N SER A 91 6.08 -14.27 -29.40
CA SER A 91 7.29 -13.57 -29.85
C SER A 91 7.19 -12.69 -31.11
N CYS A 92 6.02 -12.22 -31.52
CA CYS A 92 5.89 -11.51 -32.81
C CYS A 92 6.24 -10.00 -32.74
N PHE A 93 6.52 -9.43 -31.56
CA PHE A 93 6.64 -7.96 -31.39
C PHE A 93 7.93 -7.48 -30.69
N MET A 94 9.01 -8.27 -30.68
CA MET A 94 10.17 -8.03 -29.80
C MET A 94 11.48 -7.63 -30.50
N GLU A 95 11.52 -7.34 -31.80
CA GLU A 95 12.79 -6.90 -32.43
C GLU A 95 12.95 -5.38 -32.53
N THR A 96 11.88 -4.59 -32.61
CA THR A 96 12.03 -3.12 -32.84
C THR A 96 11.86 -2.26 -31.59
N PHE A 97 11.23 -2.76 -30.51
CA PHE A 97 10.94 -1.97 -29.29
C PHE A 97 11.94 -2.16 -28.14
N GLY A 98 12.78 -3.22 -28.18
CA GLY A 98 13.67 -3.59 -27.08
C GLY A 98 14.77 -2.55 -26.78
N ILE A 99 15.29 -1.89 -27.82
CA ILE A 99 16.43 -0.96 -27.67
C ILE A 99 15.98 0.37 -27.02
N ILE A 100 14.79 0.87 -27.35
CA ILE A 100 14.30 2.16 -26.84
C ILE A 100 13.88 2.04 -25.36
N VAL A 101 13.27 0.92 -24.94
CA VAL A 101 12.83 0.74 -23.54
C VAL A 101 14.00 0.51 -22.59
N SER A 102 15.03 -0.26 -22.98
CA SER A 102 16.23 -0.40 -22.14
C SER A 102 17.01 0.91 -21.97
N CYS A 103 17.02 1.79 -22.98
CA CYS A 103 17.75 3.06 -22.95
C CYS A 103 17.05 4.13 -22.08
N ILE A 104 15.71 4.12 -22.02
CA ILE A 104 14.95 5.04 -21.16
C ILE A 104 14.96 4.58 -19.69
N LEU A 105 14.91 3.26 -19.45
CA LEU A 105 14.84 2.71 -18.10
C LEU A 105 16.16 2.83 -17.32
N SER A 106 17.29 2.78 -18.02
CA SER A 106 18.63 2.95 -17.44
C SER A 106 18.91 4.38 -16.96
N HIS A 107 18.16 5.37 -17.45
CA HIS A 107 18.36 6.79 -17.09
C HIS A 107 17.44 7.29 -15.96
N ILE A 108 16.31 6.61 -15.70
CA ILE A 108 15.28 7.05 -14.75
C ILE A 108 15.26 6.21 -13.45
N MET A 109 15.73 4.96 -13.47
CA MET A 109 15.86 4.13 -12.26
C MET A 109 17.03 3.13 -12.39
N PRO A 110 18.20 3.40 -11.79
CA PRO A 110 19.28 2.41 -11.75
C PRO A 110 18.95 1.17 -10.91
N ALA A 111 17.90 1.20 -10.07
CA ALA A 111 17.52 0.07 -9.20
C ALA A 111 16.59 -0.97 -9.88
N CYS A 112 15.85 -0.59 -10.92
CA CYS A 112 14.83 -1.47 -11.52
C CYS A 112 15.40 -2.40 -12.62
N ALA A 113 16.50 -2.01 -13.25
CA ALA A 113 17.11 -2.78 -14.35
C ALA A 113 17.82 -4.07 -13.87
N THR A 114 18.37 -4.07 -12.66
CA THR A 114 19.18 -5.18 -12.12
C THR A 114 18.38 -6.44 -11.80
N LEU A 115 17.06 -6.34 -11.58
CA LEU A 115 16.20 -7.50 -11.31
C LEU A 115 15.67 -8.20 -12.56
N ARG A 116 15.71 -7.55 -13.75
CA ARG A 116 15.18 -8.14 -14.99
C ARG A 116 16.20 -8.99 -15.75
N GLU A 117 17.50 -8.72 -15.62
CA GLU A 117 18.53 -9.39 -16.43
C GLU A 117 19.11 -10.68 -15.82
N ARG A 118 18.85 -10.99 -14.55
CA ARG A 118 19.51 -12.12 -13.85
C ARG A 118 18.61 -13.29 -13.46
N ALA A 119 17.37 -13.32 -13.96
CA ALA A 119 16.42 -14.41 -13.75
C ALA A 119 16.29 -15.36 -14.96
N CYS A 120 17.34 -15.43 -15.79
CA CYS A 120 17.53 -16.48 -16.80
C CYS A 120 18.50 -17.54 -16.27
#